data_AF-A0A1E7N3B7-F1
#
_entry.id   AF-A0A1E7N3B7-F1
#
_cell.length_a   1.000
_cell.length_b   1.000
_cell.length_c   1.000
_cell.angle_alpha   90.00
_cell.angle_beta   90.00
_cell.angle_gamma   90.00
#
_symmetry.space_group_name_H-M   'P 1'
#
loop_
_entity.id
_entity.type
_entity.pdbx_description
1 polymer ?
#
loop_
_entity_poly.entity_id
_entity_poly.type
_entity_poly.pdbx_seq_one_letter_code
_entity_poly.pdbx_strand_id
1 'polypeptide(L)'
;MRNFVIRLATLAAAATTLAAPAAPSTAAAAQSLAFRPLAYNTNGYNWGGYAATGSGFTSVSASWTEPDAVCNSTNDLYAPWVGIDGYGSSSVEQTGVATDCSSGSPVNQAWYEMYPANPVYLSLSSYPVSAGDHISASVTYAGSNRYTLKLTDSSQGWTYTTTKSVSAQRTSAEVIIESPTGSYPDFGTLSFTSATVNGKSLGSFSPVALDPSANGTYEARTSGLGSSGTSFTDTFLAE
;
A
#
# COMPACT_ATOMS: atom_id res chain seq x y z
N MET A 1 -14.29 -30.93 105.30
CA MET A 1 -13.63 -30.31 106.48
C MET A 1 -12.26 -29.80 106.03
N ARG A 2 -11.92 -28.56 106.43
CA ARG A 2 -10.59 -27.87 106.53
C ARG A 2 -9.37 -28.72 106.15
N ASN A 3 -8.29 -28.25 105.55
CA ASN A 3 -7.71 -26.96 105.15
C ASN A 3 -6.38 -27.34 104.43
N PHE A 4 -5.78 -26.48 103.62
CA PHE A 4 -4.40 -25.98 103.86
C PHE A 4 -3.96 -24.98 102.76
N VAL A 5 -3.23 -23.98 103.24
CA VAL A 5 -2.69 -22.79 102.57
C VAL A 5 -1.39 -23.15 101.83
N ILE A 6 -1.07 -22.47 100.72
CA ILE A 6 0.30 -22.02 100.36
C ILE A 6 0.16 -20.86 99.33
N ARG A 7 0.95 -19.80 99.54
CA ARG A 7 1.10 -18.62 98.66
C ARG A 7 2.35 -18.75 97.77
N LEU A 8 2.49 -17.78 96.84
CA LEU A 8 3.65 -17.38 96.01
C LEU A 8 3.81 -18.15 94.69
N ALA A 9 4.23 -17.56 93.57
CA ALA A 9 4.57 -16.18 93.21
C ALA A 9 4.42 -16.03 91.68
N THR A 10 4.07 -14.83 91.23
CA THR A 10 4.00 -14.43 89.81
C THR A 10 5.39 -14.23 89.22
N LEU A 11 5.68 -14.85 88.07
CA LEU A 11 6.72 -14.41 87.14
C LEU A 11 6.06 -13.96 85.82
N ALA A 12 6.42 -12.76 85.39
CA ALA A 12 6.06 -12.17 84.12
C ALA A 12 6.90 -12.77 82.98
N ALA A 13 6.27 -13.07 81.86
CA ALA A 13 6.93 -13.34 80.59
C ALA A 13 6.48 -12.26 79.59
N ALA A 14 7.43 -11.45 79.13
CA ALA A 14 7.22 -10.48 78.06
C ALA A 14 7.24 -11.21 76.71
N ALA A 15 6.16 -11.09 75.94
CA ALA A 15 6.11 -11.54 74.55
C ALA A 15 6.19 -10.31 73.63
N THR A 16 7.25 -10.24 72.84
CA THR A 16 7.49 -9.24 71.80
C THR A 16 6.59 -9.51 70.59
N THR A 17 5.76 -8.53 70.22
CA THR A 17 4.94 -8.57 69.00
C THR A 17 5.80 -8.19 67.79
N LEU A 18 5.97 -9.12 66.84
CA LEU A 18 6.51 -8.85 65.51
C LEU A 18 5.44 -8.14 64.67
N ALA A 19 5.67 -6.87 64.31
CA ALA A 19 4.87 -6.15 63.34
C ALA A 19 5.36 -6.49 61.92
N ALA A 20 4.45 -7.00 61.07
CA ALA A 20 4.74 -7.21 59.65
C ALA A 20 4.69 -5.85 58.90
N PRO A 21 5.57 -5.60 57.92
CA PRO A 21 5.51 -4.38 57.13
C PRO A 21 4.33 -4.45 56.14
N ALA A 22 3.44 -3.47 56.20
CA ALA A 22 2.40 -3.27 55.19
C ALA A 22 3.06 -2.67 53.93
N ALA A 23 3.06 -3.44 52.83
CA ALA A 23 3.49 -2.93 51.53
C ALA A 23 2.40 -2.00 50.95
N PRO A 24 2.75 -0.81 50.43
CA PRO A 24 1.79 0.02 49.72
C PRO A 24 1.44 -0.65 48.38
N SER A 25 0.17 -1.03 48.23
CA SER A 25 -0.40 -1.51 46.97
C SER A 25 -0.74 -0.31 46.08
N THR A 26 0.25 0.21 45.35
CA THR A 26 -0.03 1.06 44.20
C THR A 26 -0.46 0.17 43.05
N ALA A 27 -1.77 -0.09 42.95
CA ALA A 27 -2.35 -0.63 41.73
C ALA A 27 -2.19 0.43 40.63
N ALA A 28 -1.13 0.32 39.83
CA ALA A 28 -1.00 1.08 38.60
C ALA A 28 -2.17 0.67 37.70
N ALA A 29 -3.09 1.60 37.44
CA ALA A 29 -4.11 1.40 36.43
C ALA A 29 -3.40 1.18 35.10
N ALA A 30 -3.36 -0.07 34.63
CA ALA A 30 -2.95 -0.38 33.28
C ALA A 30 -3.93 0.36 32.36
N GLN A 31 -3.44 1.38 31.66
CA GLN A 31 -4.18 1.99 30.57
C GLN A 31 -4.40 0.86 29.56
N SER A 32 -5.65 0.38 29.46
CA SER A 32 -6.03 -0.51 28.38
C SER A 32 -5.71 0.23 27.09
N LEU A 33 -4.67 -0.20 26.37
CA LEU A 33 -4.48 0.18 24.99
C LEU A 33 -5.72 -0.29 24.25
N ALA A 34 -6.65 0.63 24.00
CA ALA A 34 -7.82 0.34 23.20
C ALA A 34 -7.29 -0.13 21.84
N PHE A 35 -7.52 -1.41 21.51
CA PHE A 35 -7.31 -1.93 20.18
C PHE A 35 -8.20 -1.09 19.26
N ARG A 36 -7.60 -0.11 18.58
CA ARG A 36 -8.26 0.60 17.50
C ARG A 36 -8.15 -0.34 16.30
N PRO A 37 -9.26 -0.90 15.79
CA PRO A 37 -9.19 -1.67 14.57
C PRO A 37 -8.57 -0.78 13.48
N LEU A 38 -7.61 -1.32 12.74
CA LEU A 38 -7.10 -0.64 11.55
C LEU A 38 -8.29 -0.39 10.63
N ALA A 39 -8.63 0.88 10.43
CA ALA A 39 -9.63 1.25 9.44
C ALA A 39 -8.95 1.21 8.08
N TYR A 40 -9.34 0.29 7.22
CA TYR A 40 -8.88 0.21 5.83
C TYR A 40 -9.61 1.24 4.95
N ASN A 41 -9.03 1.52 3.79
CA ASN A 41 -9.64 2.35 2.76
C ASN A 41 -10.74 1.55 2.04
N THR A 42 -11.29 2.12 0.96
CA THR A 42 -12.23 1.40 0.10
C THR A 42 -11.55 0.12 -0.41
N ASN A 43 -12.27 -1.01 -0.40
CA ASN A 43 -11.74 -2.24 -0.98
C ASN A 43 -11.53 -2.05 -2.49
N GLY A 44 -10.28 -2.07 -2.93
CA GLY A 44 -9.89 -1.94 -4.33
C GLY A 44 -9.80 -3.27 -5.08
N TYR A 45 -10.17 -4.39 -4.46
CA TYR A 45 -9.93 -5.74 -4.96
C TYR A 45 -8.45 -5.92 -5.28
N ASN A 46 -8.10 -6.21 -6.51
CA ASN A 46 -6.71 -6.35 -6.90
C ASN A 46 -5.96 -5.02 -7.08
N TRP A 47 -6.54 -3.87 -6.71
CA TRP A 47 -5.92 -2.55 -6.83
C TRP A 47 -5.68 -1.89 -5.48
N GLY A 48 -4.49 -1.31 -5.32
CA GLY A 48 -4.12 -0.38 -4.25
C GLY A 48 -3.72 0.98 -4.81
N GLY A 49 -3.94 2.06 -4.08
CA GLY A 49 -3.55 3.41 -4.51
C GLY A 49 -4.73 4.37 -4.59
N TYR A 50 -4.75 5.23 -5.62
CA TYR A 50 -5.74 6.30 -5.75
C TYR A 50 -6.37 6.37 -7.14
N ALA A 51 -7.69 6.59 -7.16
CA ALA A 51 -8.46 6.89 -8.36
C ALA A 51 -9.17 8.25 -8.23
N ALA A 52 -8.81 9.23 -9.07
CA ALA A 52 -9.60 10.43 -9.26
C ALA A 52 -10.83 10.08 -10.12
N THR A 53 -12.01 10.58 -9.74
CA THR A 53 -13.27 10.31 -10.47
C THR A 53 -13.90 11.61 -10.96
N GLY A 54 -14.67 11.53 -12.04
CA GLY A 54 -15.26 12.70 -12.69
C GLY A 54 -15.48 12.49 -14.18
N SER A 55 -15.11 13.48 -14.98
CA SER A 55 -15.25 13.41 -16.44
C SER A 55 -14.21 14.29 -17.11
N GLY A 56 -13.80 13.91 -18.33
CA GLY A 56 -12.89 14.72 -19.13
C GLY A 56 -11.45 14.70 -18.62
N PHE A 57 -11.03 13.59 -18.00
CA PHE A 57 -9.61 13.38 -17.73
C PHE A 57 -8.83 13.38 -19.06
N THR A 58 -7.67 14.04 -19.02
CA THR A 58 -6.81 14.27 -20.18
C THR A 58 -5.36 13.93 -19.91
N SER A 59 -4.93 13.92 -18.65
CA SER A 59 -3.62 13.41 -18.31
C SER A 59 -3.57 12.86 -16.90
N VAL A 60 -2.72 11.84 -16.74
CA VAL A 60 -2.23 11.36 -15.45
C VAL A 60 -0.73 11.14 -15.56
N SER A 61 0.00 11.35 -14.48
CA SER A 61 1.42 10.99 -14.38
C SER A 61 1.81 10.71 -12.94
N ALA A 62 2.79 9.84 -12.75
CA ALA A 62 3.46 9.64 -11.48
C ALA A 62 4.87 9.08 -11.71
N SER A 63 5.69 9.14 -10.67
CA SER A 63 7.03 8.55 -10.63
C SER A 63 7.19 7.68 -9.40
N TRP A 64 7.95 6.60 -9.53
CA TRP A 64 8.32 5.71 -8.44
C TRP A 64 9.73 5.18 -8.65
N THR A 65 10.29 4.57 -7.60
CA THR A 65 11.45 3.70 -7.71
C THR A 65 10.96 2.26 -7.77
N GLU A 66 11.38 1.50 -8.77
CA GLU A 66 10.96 0.11 -8.93
C GLU A 66 11.37 -0.70 -7.69
N PRO A 67 10.44 -1.42 -7.04
CA PRO A 67 10.74 -2.09 -5.77
C PRO A 67 11.66 -3.29 -5.97
N ASP A 68 12.42 -3.61 -4.93
CA ASP A 68 13.14 -4.88 -4.80
C ASP A 68 12.18 -5.94 -4.26
N ALA A 69 11.27 -6.40 -5.13
CA ALA A 69 10.20 -7.30 -4.76
C ALA A 69 10.70 -8.74 -4.52
N VAL A 70 10.26 -9.35 -3.43
CA VAL A 70 10.54 -10.75 -3.10
C VAL A 70 9.32 -11.59 -3.42
N CYS A 71 9.47 -12.52 -4.37
CA CYS A 71 8.40 -13.45 -4.73
C CYS A 71 8.09 -14.41 -3.58
N ASN A 72 6.84 -14.41 -3.12
CA ASN A 72 6.32 -15.34 -2.12
C ASN A 72 5.70 -16.57 -2.79
N SER A 73 5.27 -16.43 -4.05
CA SER A 73 4.63 -17.45 -4.86
C SER A 73 4.99 -17.27 -6.35
N THR A 74 4.95 -18.36 -7.11
CA THR A 74 5.04 -18.28 -8.58
C THR A 74 3.77 -17.73 -9.22
N ASN A 75 2.72 -17.49 -8.45
CA ASN A 75 1.50 -16.81 -8.92
C ASN A 75 1.58 -15.29 -8.73
N ASP A 76 2.64 -14.78 -8.08
CA ASP A 76 2.77 -13.35 -7.83
C ASP A 76 2.95 -12.60 -9.15
N LEU A 77 2.09 -11.62 -9.35
CA LEU A 77 2.16 -10.67 -10.44
C LEU A 77 1.77 -9.31 -9.87
N TYR A 78 2.67 -8.34 -9.98
CA TYR A 78 2.51 -7.04 -9.36
C TYR A 78 2.89 -5.95 -10.34
N ALA A 79 2.14 -4.85 -10.40
CA ALA A 79 2.44 -3.77 -11.31
C ALA A 79 2.09 -2.39 -10.73
N PRO A 80 3.07 -1.49 -10.51
CA PRO A 80 2.81 -0.07 -10.38
C PRO A 80 2.54 0.55 -11.78
N TRP A 81 1.46 1.31 -11.89
CA TRP A 81 1.07 1.95 -13.15
C TRP A 81 0.26 3.24 -12.96
N VAL A 82 0.13 3.99 -14.06
CA VAL A 82 -0.80 5.14 -14.16
C VAL A 82 -1.72 4.97 -15.36
N GLY A 83 -2.97 5.40 -15.21
CA GLY A 83 -4.01 5.17 -16.22
C GLY A 83 -5.08 6.27 -16.31
N ILE A 84 -5.78 6.27 -17.44
CA ILE A 84 -7.07 6.93 -17.59
C ILE A 84 -8.11 5.83 -17.78
N ASP A 85 -9.26 5.98 -17.13
CA ASP A 85 -10.34 4.98 -17.07
C ASP A 85 -9.98 3.69 -16.31
N GLY A 86 -10.99 2.86 -16.04
CA GLY A 86 -10.85 1.58 -15.34
C GLY A 86 -11.62 1.60 -14.02
N TYR A 87 -11.53 2.69 -13.26
CA TYR A 87 -12.38 2.89 -12.09
C TYR A 87 -13.79 3.35 -12.48
N GLY A 88 -14.73 2.40 -12.57
CA GLY A 88 -16.13 2.67 -12.90
C GLY A 88 -16.45 2.75 -14.40
N SER A 89 -15.50 2.35 -15.25
CA SER A 89 -15.67 2.25 -16.71
C SER A 89 -15.15 0.90 -17.23
N SER A 90 -15.30 0.65 -18.54
CA SER A 90 -14.99 -0.66 -19.16
C SER A 90 -13.72 -0.66 -20.03
N SER A 91 -12.95 0.42 -20.00
CA SER A 91 -11.63 0.53 -20.64
C SER A 91 -10.62 1.02 -19.61
N VAL A 92 -9.34 0.83 -19.88
CA VAL A 92 -8.27 1.54 -19.20
C VAL A 92 -7.10 1.71 -20.16
N GLU A 93 -6.60 2.94 -20.24
CA GLU A 93 -5.43 3.30 -21.03
C GLU A 93 -4.26 3.53 -20.08
N GLN A 94 -3.31 2.60 -20.03
CA GLN A 94 -2.35 2.52 -18.93
C GLN A 94 -0.95 2.06 -19.33
N THR A 95 0.03 2.44 -18.53
CA THR A 95 1.43 2.00 -18.69
C THR A 95 2.15 1.97 -17.35
N GLY A 96 3.06 1.03 -17.22
CA GLY A 96 3.80 0.80 -15.99
C GLY A 96 4.87 -0.27 -16.15
N VAL A 97 5.28 -0.82 -15.01
CA VAL A 97 6.18 -1.97 -14.94
C VAL A 97 5.42 -3.12 -14.29
N ALA A 98 5.65 -4.34 -14.73
CA ALA A 98 5.13 -5.54 -14.08
C ALA A 98 6.31 -6.35 -13.55
N THR A 99 6.21 -6.79 -12.30
CA THR A 99 7.06 -7.81 -11.69
C THR A 99 6.34 -9.15 -11.79
N ASP A 100 6.83 -10.04 -12.65
CA ASP A 100 6.33 -11.41 -12.83
C ASP A 100 7.22 -12.39 -12.06
N CYS A 101 6.61 -13.16 -11.14
CA CYS A 101 7.30 -14.16 -10.32
C CYS A 101 7.14 -15.61 -10.80
N SER A 102 6.54 -15.85 -11.98
CA SER A 102 6.25 -17.19 -12.50
C SER A 102 7.47 -18.10 -12.64
N SER A 103 8.67 -17.51 -12.79
CA SER A 103 9.94 -18.24 -12.81
C SER A 103 10.47 -18.64 -11.42
N GLY A 104 9.82 -18.20 -10.34
CA GLY A 104 10.30 -18.31 -8.96
C GLY A 104 11.23 -17.16 -8.53
N SER A 105 11.43 -16.17 -9.39
CA SER A 105 12.22 -14.96 -9.11
C SER A 105 11.61 -13.78 -9.87
N PRO A 106 11.78 -12.53 -9.38
CA PRO A 106 11.13 -11.37 -9.96
C PRO A 106 11.72 -11.07 -11.34
N VAL A 107 10.85 -10.92 -12.34
CA VAL A 107 11.19 -10.43 -13.67
C VAL A 107 10.42 -9.14 -13.93
N ASN A 108 11.14 -8.02 -13.98
CA ASN A 108 10.54 -6.70 -14.21
C ASN A 108 10.44 -6.42 -15.71
N GLN A 109 9.24 -6.07 -16.18
CA GLN A 109 8.95 -5.79 -17.59
C GLN A 109 8.13 -4.51 -17.74
N ALA A 110 8.63 -3.57 -18.52
CA ALA A 110 7.86 -2.41 -18.95
C ALA A 110 6.72 -2.84 -19.89
N TRP A 111 5.56 -2.19 -19.78
CA TRP A 111 4.39 -2.50 -20.60
C TRP A 111 3.47 -1.29 -20.84
N TYR A 112 2.60 -1.41 -21.83
CA TYR A 112 1.44 -0.54 -22.00
C TYR A 112 0.21 -1.39 -22.34
N GLU A 113 -0.98 -0.86 -22.05
CA GLU A 113 -2.25 -1.52 -22.35
C GLU A 113 -3.33 -0.51 -22.74
N MET A 114 -4.22 -0.98 -23.60
CA MET A 114 -5.45 -0.30 -23.99
C MET A 114 -6.61 -1.28 -23.76
N TYR A 115 -6.93 -1.56 -22.49
CA TYR A 115 -7.93 -2.56 -22.10
C TYR A 115 -9.27 -2.24 -22.79
N PRO A 116 -9.98 -3.23 -23.36
CA PRO A 116 -9.86 -4.68 -23.14
C PRO A 116 -8.84 -5.43 -24.01
N ALA A 117 -7.99 -4.73 -24.79
CA ALA A 117 -6.88 -5.41 -25.46
C ALA A 117 -5.81 -5.82 -24.44
N ASN A 118 -5.21 -6.99 -24.63
CA ASN A 118 -4.14 -7.51 -23.77
C ASN A 118 -2.96 -6.52 -23.64
N PRO A 119 -2.23 -6.55 -22.51
CA PRO A 119 -1.03 -5.74 -22.34
C PRO A 119 0.05 -6.12 -23.36
N VAL A 120 0.82 -5.12 -23.77
CA VAL A 120 1.97 -5.27 -24.66
C VAL A 120 3.24 -5.03 -23.85
N TYR A 121 3.95 -6.12 -23.55
CA TYR A 121 5.24 -6.09 -22.88
C TYR A 121 6.35 -5.66 -23.84
N LEU A 122 7.24 -4.80 -23.35
CA LEU A 122 8.37 -4.30 -24.12
C LEU A 122 9.55 -5.27 -24.07
N SER A 123 10.44 -5.17 -25.06
CA SER A 123 11.64 -6.01 -25.12
C SER A 123 12.58 -5.75 -23.94
N LEU A 124 12.88 -6.79 -23.16
CA LEU A 124 13.86 -6.76 -22.06
C LEU A 124 15.25 -6.27 -22.50
N SER A 125 15.64 -6.49 -23.76
CA SER A 125 16.95 -6.06 -24.27
C SER A 125 17.01 -4.58 -24.65
N SER A 126 15.86 -3.94 -24.92
CA SER A 126 15.78 -2.54 -25.36
C SER A 126 15.24 -1.62 -24.27
N TYR A 127 14.42 -2.17 -23.37
CA TYR A 127 13.78 -1.48 -22.26
C TYR A 127 13.96 -2.31 -20.98
N PRO A 128 15.22 -2.57 -20.55
CA PRO A 128 15.46 -3.29 -19.30
C PRO A 128 14.92 -2.47 -18.12
N VAL A 129 14.41 -3.17 -17.11
CA VAL A 129 14.04 -2.59 -15.81
C VAL A 129 14.66 -3.46 -14.73
N SER A 130 15.23 -2.82 -13.72
CA SER A 130 15.85 -3.44 -12.54
C SER A 130 15.25 -2.84 -11.27
N ALA A 131 15.27 -3.60 -10.17
CA ALA A 131 14.95 -3.05 -8.86
C ALA A 131 15.85 -1.84 -8.55
N GLY A 132 15.26 -0.78 -7.99
CA GLY A 132 15.93 0.49 -7.74
C GLY A 132 15.90 1.48 -8.91
N ASP A 133 15.39 1.10 -10.09
CA ASP A 133 15.30 2.01 -11.24
C ASP A 133 14.26 3.12 -11.00
N HIS A 134 14.55 4.33 -11.49
CA HIS A 134 13.69 5.50 -11.33
C HIS A 134 12.75 5.62 -12.53
N ILE A 135 11.50 5.22 -12.32
CA ILE A 135 10.45 5.15 -13.33
C ILE A 135 9.57 6.40 -13.29
N SER A 136 9.19 6.90 -14.46
CA SER A 136 8.18 7.94 -14.64
C SER A 136 7.22 7.54 -15.74
N ALA A 137 5.93 7.50 -15.41
CA ALA A 137 4.86 7.10 -16.33
C ALA A 137 3.89 8.25 -16.56
N SER A 138 3.31 8.31 -17.77
CA SER A 138 2.22 9.21 -18.07
C SER A 138 1.31 8.69 -19.17
N VAL A 139 0.02 8.99 -19.04
CA VAL A 139 -0.98 8.80 -20.09
C VAL A 139 -1.61 10.15 -20.39
N THR A 140 -1.71 10.51 -21.66
CA THR A 140 -2.30 11.78 -22.10
C THR A 140 -3.28 11.58 -23.25
N TYR A 141 -4.50 12.06 -23.09
CA TYR A 141 -5.48 12.19 -24.16
C TYR A 141 -5.19 13.41 -25.04
N ALA A 142 -4.88 13.16 -26.31
CA ALA A 142 -4.51 14.19 -27.29
C ALA A 142 -5.67 14.64 -28.19
N GLY A 143 -6.92 14.33 -27.82
CA GLY A 143 -8.10 14.57 -28.66
C GLY A 143 -8.38 13.44 -29.64
N SER A 144 -9.60 13.44 -30.22
CA SER A 144 -10.02 12.49 -31.26
C SER A 144 -9.75 11.02 -30.89
N ASN A 145 -10.10 10.61 -29.67
CA ASN A 145 -9.93 9.24 -29.17
C ASN A 145 -8.47 8.77 -29.12
N ARG A 146 -7.49 9.69 -29.17
CA ARG A 146 -6.07 9.36 -29.23
C ARG A 146 -5.38 9.57 -27.89
N TYR A 147 -4.62 8.57 -27.47
CA TYR A 147 -3.90 8.53 -26.21
C TYR A 147 -2.42 8.31 -26.45
N THR A 148 -1.58 9.08 -25.78
CA THR A 148 -0.13 8.88 -25.73
C THR A 148 0.22 8.27 -24.38
N LEU A 149 0.84 7.09 -24.40
CA LEU A 149 1.35 6.40 -23.24
C LEU A 149 2.88 6.50 -23.30
N LYS A 150 3.47 6.95 -22.20
CA LYS A 150 4.90 7.18 -22.08
C LYS A 150 5.41 6.61 -20.77
N LEU A 151 6.49 5.85 -20.87
CA LEU A 151 7.23 5.31 -19.74
C LEU A 151 8.71 5.65 -19.93
N THR A 152 9.31 6.21 -18.88
CA THR A 152 10.71 6.59 -18.86
C THR A 152 11.37 5.90 -17.69
N ASP A 153 12.50 5.24 -17.96
CA ASP A 153 13.43 4.79 -16.94
C ASP A 153 14.69 5.65 -17.05
N SER A 154 14.86 6.52 -16.05
CA SER A 154 15.98 7.45 -16.02
C SER A 154 17.28 6.82 -15.52
N SER A 155 17.21 5.69 -14.81
CA SER A 155 18.37 4.92 -14.36
C SER A 155 19.02 4.18 -15.53
N GLN A 156 18.19 3.64 -16.44
CA GLN A 156 18.63 2.92 -17.63
C GLN A 156 18.77 3.81 -18.88
N GLY A 157 18.31 5.07 -18.80
CA GLY A 157 18.49 6.06 -19.85
C GLY A 157 17.58 5.88 -21.07
N TRP A 158 16.45 5.20 -20.94
CA TRP A 158 15.51 4.97 -22.04
C TRP A 158 14.15 5.63 -21.82
N THR A 159 13.43 5.83 -22.91
CA THR A 159 12.03 6.28 -22.90
C THR A 159 11.27 5.56 -24.00
N TYR A 160 10.16 4.95 -23.64
CA TYR A 160 9.19 4.41 -24.57
C TYR A 160 8.02 5.37 -24.70
N THR A 161 7.52 5.55 -25.92
CA THR A 161 6.32 6.33 -26.19
C THR A 161 5.53 5.67 -27.29
N THR A 162 4.24 5.46 -27.07
CA THR A 162 3.32 4.93 -28.06
C THR A 162 2.05 5.75 -28.08
N THR A 163 1.41 5.79 -29.24
CA THR A 163 0.13 6.46 -29.40
C THR A 163 -0.89 5.45 -29.93
N LYS A 164 -2.03 5.36 -29.25
CA LYS A 164 -3.11 4.44 -29.57
C LYS A 164 -4.43 5.18 -29.61
N SER A 165 -5.42 4.56 -30.25
CA SER A 165 -6.76 5.13 -30.35
C SER A 165 -7.79 4.19 -29.78
N VAL A 166 -8.63 4.70 -28.88
CA VAL A 166 -9.75 3.98 -28.28
C VAL A 166 -10.87 4.98 -27.96
N SER A 167 -12.12 4.56 -28.14
CA SER A 167 -13.27 5.34 -27.67
C SER A 167 -13.49 5.01 -26.19
N ALA A 168 -13.06 5.92 -25.33
CA ALA A 168 -13.09 5.74 -23.88
C ALA A 168 -13.81 6.92 -23.21
N GLN A 169 -14.27 6.71 -21.98
CA GLN A 169 -15.20 7.61 -21.29
C GLN A 169 -14.49 8.78 -20.60
N ARG A 170 -13.24 8.56 -20.17
CA ARG A 170 -12.38 9.50 -19.44
C ARG A 170 -13.05 9.96 -18.14
N THR A 171 -13.60 9.00 -17.40
CA THR A 171 -14.33 9.16 -16.14
C THR A 171 -13.48 8.97 -14.90
N SER A 172 -12.26 8.43 -15.06
CA SER A 172 -11.30 8.33 -13.97
C SER A 172 -9.85 8.52 -14.44
N ALA A 173 -8.96 8.77 -13.47
CA ALA A 173 -7.52 8.80 -13.65
C ALA A 173 -6.84 8.23 -12.41
N GLU A 174 -5.96 7.25 -12.59
CA GLU A 174 -5.47 6.42 -11.50
C GLU A 174 -3.94 6.40 -11.39
N VAL A 175 -3.46 6.23 -10.15
CA VAL A 175 -2.08 5.91 -9.79
C VAL A 175 -2.16 4.73 -8.83
N ILE A 176 -1.76 3.54 -9.28
CA ILE A 176 -2.17 2.26 -8.70
C ILE A 176 -1.01 1.27 -8.61
N ILE A 177 -1.04 0.40 -7.61
CA ILE A 177 -0.44 -0.93 -7.64
C ILE A 177 -1.51 -1.98 -7.91
N GLU A 178 -1.23 -2.95 -8.77
CA GLU A 178 -2.19 -3.99 -9.13
C GLU A 178 -1.58 -5.38 -9.10
N SER A 179 -2.40 -6.38 -8.74
CA SER A 179 -2.11 -7.78 -9.02
C SER A 179 -3.25 -8.46 -9.79
N PRO A 180 -3.16 -8.66 -11.12
CA PRO A 180 -4.23 -9.32 -11.88
C PRO A 180 -4.52 -10.76 -11.42
N THR A 181 -3.57 -11.40 -10.75
CA THR A 181 -3.70 -12.75 -10.18
C THR A 181 -4.25 -12.75 -8.75
N GLY A 182 -4.38 -11.57 -8.12
CA GLY A 182 -4.71 -11.43 -6.70
C GLY A 182 -3.61 -11.98 -5.78
N SER A 183 -2.37 -12.03 -6.24
CA SER A 183 -1.21 -12.55 -5.51
C SER A 183 -0.08 -11.53 -5.58
N TYR A 184 0.26 -10.93 -4.44
CA TYR A 184 1.28 -9.90 -4.35
C TYR A 184 2.61 -10.49 -3.85
N PRO A 185 3.75 -10.16 -4.49
CA PRO A 185 5.05 -10.37 -3.88
C PRO A 185 5.25 -9.38 -2.73
N ASP A 186 6.20 -9.65 -1.83
CA ASP A 186 6.63 -8.66 -0.84
C ASP A 186 7.42 -7.56 -1.56
N PHE A 187 6.76 -6.44 -1.86
CA PHE A 187 7.36 -5.25 -2.46
C PHE A 187 7.81 -4.22 -1.40
N GLY A 188 7.70 -4.55 -0.11
CA GLY A 188 8.00 -3.65 1.00
C GLY A 188 7.11 -2.41 1.01
N THR A 189 7.64 -1.25 0.64
CA THR A 189 6.88 -0.01 0.53
C THR A 189 7.24 0.72 -0.75
N LEU A 190 6.27 0.89 -1.64
CA LEU A 190 6.39 1.70 -2.83
C LEU A 190 5.96 3.14 -2.52
N SER A 191 6.73 4.11 -2.99
CA SER A 191 6.35 5.53 -2.91
C SER A 191 6.06 6.08 -4.31
N PHE A 192 4.82 6.50 -4.53
CA PHE A 192 4.48 7.33 -5.69
C PHE A 192 4.76 8.80 -5.36
N THR A 193 5.36 9.49 -6.33
CA THR A 193 5.68 10.92 -6.26
C THR A 193 5.29 11.61 -7.56
N SER A 194 5.26 12.95 -7.55
CA SER A 194 4.87 13.76 -8.71
C SER A 194 3.53 13.33 -9.34
N ALA A 195 2.62 12.81 -8.50
CA ALA A 195 1.30 12.35 -8.93
C ALA A 195 0.44 13.55 -9.34
N THR A 196 0.15 13.67 -10.64
CA THR A 196 -0.67 14.74 -11.18
C THR A 196 -1.76 14.20 -12.09
N VAL A 197 -2.90 14.89 -12.07
CA VAL A 197 -4.05 14.64 -12.94
C VAL A 197 -4.44 15.96 -13.60
N ASN A 198 -4.58 15.99 -14.92
CA ASN A 198 -4.84 17.21 -15.70
C ASN A 198 -3.90 18.38 -15.34
N GLY A 199 -2.63 18.08 -15.04
CA GLY A 199 -1.61 19.07 -14.65
C GLY A 199 -1.77 19.68 -13.26
N LYS A 200 -2.69 19.16 -12.42
CA LYS A 200 -2.85 19.56 -11.01
C LYS A 200 -2.49 18.39 -10.09
N SER A 201 -2.24 18.66 -8.81
CA SER A 201 -1.99 17.58 -7.85
C SER A 201 -3.16 16.59 -7.82
N LEU A 202 -2.86 15.29 -7.72
CA LEU A 202 -3.86 14.23 -7.59
C LEU A 202 -4.88 14.54 -6.46
N GLY A 203 -4.39 15.04 -5.33
CA GLY A 203 -5.24 15.44 -4.19
C GLY A 203 -6.26 16.55 -4.50
N SER A 204 -6.06 17.34 -5.56
CA SER A 204 -7.02 18.38 -5.98
C SER A 204 -8.34 17.80 -6.51
N PHE A 205 -8.40 16.49 -6.75
CA PHE A 205 -9.56 15.79 -7.30
C PHE A 205 -10.36 15.00 -6.25
N SER A 206 -10.04 15.14 -4.96
CA SER A 206 -10.64 14.32 -3.89
C SER A 206 -10.68 12.83 -4.24
N PRO A 207 -9.54 12.24 -4.61
CA PRO A 207 -9.49 10.89 -5.16
C PRO A 207 -9.91 9.85 -4.11
N VAL A 208 -10.43 8.72 -4.59
CA VAL A 208 -10.76 7.56 -3.76
C VAL A 208 -9.47 6.81 -3.46
N ALA A 209 -9.16 6.61 -2.18
CA ALA A 209 -8.10 5.70 -1.75
C ALA A 209 -8.62 4.25 -1.77
N LEU A 210 -7.81 3.34 -2.30
CA LEU A 210 -8.11 1.93 -2.48
C LEU A 210 -7.05 1.11 -1.76
N ASP A 211 -7.44 0.16 -0.92
CA ASP A 211 -6.50 -0.86 -0.44
C ASP A 211 -6.73 -2.16 -1.21
N PRO A 212 -5.67 -2.84 -1.70
CA PRO A 212 -5.81 -4.08 -2.41
C PRO A 212 -6.15 -5.19 -1.42
N SER A 213 -7.05 -6.08 -1.82
CA SER A 213 -7.41 -7.31 -1.12
C SER A 213 -7.54 -8.48 -2.07
N ALA A 214 -7.10 -9.65 -1.63
CA ALA A 214 -7.37 -10.92 -2.26
C ALA A 214 -8.08 -11.86 -1.28
N ASN A 215 -9.13 -12.54 -1.74
CA ASN A 215 -9.90 -13.49 -0.94
C ASN A 215 -10.43 -12.95 0.41
N GLY A 216 -10.61 -11.63 0.52
CA GLY A 216 -11.11 -10.97 1.73
C GLY A 216 -10.03 -10.54 2.72
N THR A 217 -8.74 -10.76 2.43
CA THR A 217 -7.61 -10.22 3.19
C THR A 217 -6.95 -9.08 2.43
N TYR A 218 -6.58 -8.02 3.14
CA TYR A 218 -5.85 -6.89 2.55
C TYR A 218 -4.38 -7.24 2.35
N GLU A 219 -3.88 -7.03 1.14
CA GLU A 219 -2.51 -7.35 0.69
C GLU A 219 -1.55 -6.18 0.94
N ALA A 220 -2.08 -4.95 0.90
CA ALA A 220 -1.30 -3.75 1.14
C ALA A 220 -2.17 -2.66 1.77
N ARG A 221 -1.52 -1.58 2.20
CA ARG A 221 -2.17 -0.38 2.74
C ARG A 221 -1.70 0.86 1.99
N THR A 222 -2.65 1.59 1.40
CA THR A 222 -2.40 2.91 0.83
C THR A 222 -2.43 3.97 1.92
N SER A 223 -1.38 4.78 1.99
CA SER A 223 -1.29 5.90 2.93
C SER A 223 -2.23 7.05 2.55
N GLY A 224 -2.43 7.98 3.48
CA GLY A 224 -2.94 9.31 3.12
C GLY A 224 -1.99 10.02 2.14
N LEU A 225 -2.54 10.94 1.34
CA LEU A 225 -1.74 11.81 0.49
C LEU A 225 -0.82 12.71 1.32
N GLY A 226 0.40 12.93 0.83
CA GLY A 226 1.30 13.95 1.35
C GLY A 226 0.71 15.36 1.25
N SER A 227 1.32 16.33 1.95
CA SER A 227 0.78 17.70 2.08
C SER A 227 0.59 18.45 0.75
N SER A 228 1.37 18.12 -0.28
CA SER A 228 1.21 18.67 -1.64
C SER A 228 0.08 18.00 -2.44
N GLY A 229 -0.44 16.86 -1.97
CA GLY A 229 -1.40 16.03 -2.71
C GLY A 229 -0.79 15.31 -3.91
N THR A 230 0.56 15.22 -4.00
CA THR A 230 1.29 14.63 -5.15
C THR A 230 2.09 13.38 -4.80
N SER A 231 1.95 12.87 -3.58
CA SER A 231 2.66 11.67 -3.14
C SER A 231 1.82 10.85 -2.17
N PHE A 232 2.08 9.56 -2.15
CA PHE A 232 1.55 8.59 -1.18
C PHE A 232 2.41 7.34 -1.24
N THR A 233 2.18 6.41 -0.32
CA THR A 233 2.84 5.11 -0.31
C THR A 233 1.82 3.99 -0.33
N ASP A 234 2.20 2.88 -0.93
CA ASP A 234 1.59 1.58 -0.69
C ASP A 234 2.59 0.71 0.08
N THR A 235 2.14 0.10 1.17
CA THR A 235 2.96 -0.76 2.01
C THR A 235 2.37 -2.17 2.01
N PHE A 236 3.17 -3.14 1.57
CA PHE A 236 2.83 -4.56 1.64
C PHE A 236 2.54 -4.96 3.09
N LEU A 237 1.50 -5.75 3.30
CA LEU A 237 1.15 -6.29 4.59
C LEU A 237 1.65 -7.74 4.64
N ALA A 238 2.76 -7.95 5.36
CA ALA A 238 3.18 -9.30 5.70
C ALA A 238 2.11 -9.92 6.61
N GLU A 239 1.47 -11.00 6.16
CA GLU A 239 0.67 -11.88 7.03
C GLU A 239 1.54 -12.57 8.08
#